data_AF-A0A0C3QM57-F1
#
_entry.id   AF-A0A0C3QM57-F1
#
_cell.length_a   1.000
_cell.length_b   1.000
_cell.length_c   1.000
_cell.angle_alpha   90.00
_cell.angle_beta   90.00
_cell.angle_gamma   90.00
#
_symmetry.space_group_name_H-M   'P 1'
#
loop_
_entity.id
_entity.type
_entity.pdbx_description
1 polymer ?
#
loop_
_entity_poly.entity_id
_entity_poly.type
_entity_poly.pdbx_seq_one_letter_code
_entity_poly.pdbx_strand_id
1 'polypeptide(L)'
;MLLHHPSLTTDSWTIYIKATVLVSRVRSFNARHRIQRKLRRLDPAIVPTQTEEFQSLDRTISAFVQSIPRAFRHPVGATVDPLLYVALLLPHVAMIQLHDPHAQLDRPDDYSSAQLLSAAREILELVYKISATTFDVIYLDHACGICWFMAGATIIRFIGVKIDAKDEEEVAVLTQELAPIKTLLSKLGERTPMGLRKITLLNELYDQVARDGNQAVSEG
;
A
#
# COMPACT_ATOMS: atom_id res chain seq x y z
N MET A 1 -2.20 12.03 -20.43
CA MET A 1 -2.50 13.03 -19.36
C MET A 1 -1.80 12.72 -18.04
N LEU A 2 -1.98 11.52 -17.45
CA LEU A 2 -1.35 11.17 -16.16
C LEU A 2 0.19 11.20 -16.21
N LEU A 3 0.77 10.77 -17.33
CA LEU A 3 2.23 10.61 -17.49
C LEU A 3 2.96 11.86 -18.00
N HIS A 4 2.22 12.91 -18.38
CA HIS A 4 2.80 14.12 -18.96
C HIS A 4 2.77 15.25 -17.93
N HIS A 5 3.93 15.79 -17.58
CA HIS A 5 4.12 16.80 -16.53
C HIS A 5 4.76 18.06 -17.12
N PRO A 6 3.97 19.03 -17.64
CA PRO A 6 4.51 20.27 -18.16
C PRO A 6 5.24 21.06 -17.07
N SER A 7 6.46 21.53 -17.32
CA SER A 7 7.31 22.17 -16.32
C SER A 7 6.70 23.42 -15.69
N LEU A 8 5.94 24.20 -16.45
CA LEU A 8 5.33 25.46 -15.98
C LEU A 8 4.06 25.27 -15.14
N THR A 9 3.44 24.10 -15.18
CA THR A 9 2.13 23.85 -14.55
C THR A 9 2.15 22.62 -13.64
N THR A 10 3.31 22.01 -13.42
CA THR A 10 3.43 20.86 -12.52
C THR A 10 3.82 21.37 -11.14
N ASP A 11 2.97 21.09 -10.17
CA ASP A 11 3.18 21.30 -8.74
C ASP A 11 2.69 20.08 -7.96
N SER A 12 2.87 20.10 -6.63
CA SER A 12 2.47 19.02 -5.74
C SER A 12 0.97 18.71 -5.81
N TRP A 13 0.14 19.74 -6.02
CA TRP A 13 -1.31 19.59 -6.20
C TRP A 13 -1.67 18.86 -7.50
N THR A 14 -1.03 19.22 -8.61
CA THR A 14 -1.26 18.58 -9.90
C THR A 14 -0.86 17.11 -9.88
N ILE A 15 0.24 16.76 -9.20
CA ILE A 15 0.65 15.37 -8.99
C ILE A 15 -0.37 14.65 -8.10
N TYR A 16 -0.82 15.28 -7.02
CA TYR A 16 -1.84 14.73 -6.12
C TYR A 16 -3.15 14.40 -6.86
N ILE A 17 -3.65 15.31 -7.71
CA ILE A 17 -4.86 15.07 -8.52
C ILE A 17 -4.66 13.88 -9.46
N LYS A 18 -3.52 13.81 -10.16
CA LYS A 18 -3.21 12.69 -11.06
C LYS A 18 -3.14 11.35 -10.31
N ALA A 19 -2.50 11.33 -9.15
CA ALA A 19 -2.41 10.14 -8.31
C ALA A 19 -3.79 9.71 -7.77
N THR A 20 -4.65 10.67 -7.41
CA THR A 20 -6.04 10.40 -7.00
C THR A 20 -6.87 9.82 -8.14
N VAL A 21 -6.72 10.34 -9.37
CA VAL A 21 -7.37 9.78 -10.56
C VAL A 21 -6.92 8.34 -10.81
N LEU A 22 -5.63 8.05 -10.61
CA LEU A 22 -5.08 6.70 -10.75
C LEU A 22 -5.72 5.72 -9.75
N VAL A 23 -5.78 6.08 -8.47
CA VAL A 23 -6.48 5.30 -7.44
C VAL A 23 -7.96 5.10 -7.78
N SER A 24 -8.64 6.14 -8.27
CA SER A 24 -10.04 6.07 -8.69
C SER A 24 -10.26 5.03 -9.79
N ARG A 25 -9.39 5.01 -10.82
CA ARG A 25 -9.46 4.02 -11.91
C ARG A 25 -9.32 2.58 -11.42
N VAL A 26 -8.36 2.32 -10.53
CA VAL A 26 -8.19 0.98 -9.93
C VAL A 26 -9.41 0.58 -9.11
N ARG A 27 -9.95 1.49 -8.29
CA ARG A 27 -11.16 1.22 -7.50
C ARG A 27 -12.36 0.91 -8.38
N SER A 28 -12.55 1.65 -9.47
CA SER A 28 -13.61 1.40 -10.42
C SER A 28 -13.45 0.03 -11.09
N PHE A 29 -12.24 -0.34 -11.51
CA PHE A 29 -11.94 -1.67 -12.05
C PHE A 29 -12.31 -2.78 -11.06
N ASN A 30 -11.76 -2.73 -9.84
CA ASN A 30 -12.02 -3.72 -8.80
C ASN A 30 -13.50 -3.81 -8.42
N ALA A 31 -14.19 -2.67 -8.33
CA ALA A 31 -15.62 -2.65 -8.02
C ALA A 31 -16.43 -3.36 -9.11
N ARG A 32 -16.16 -3.10 -10.39
CA ARG A 32 -16.84 -3.77 -11.52
C ARG A 32 -16.58 -5.27 -11.52
N HIS A 33 -15.32 -5.68 -11.40
CA HIS A 33 -14.96 -7.11 -11.34
C HIS A 33 -15.61 -7.81 -10.14
N ARG A 34 -15.61 -7.18 -8.97
CA ARG A 34 -16.27 -7.73 -7.77
C ARG A 34 -17.78 -7.91 -7.98
N ILE A 35 -18.45 -6.93 -8.59
CA ILE A 35 -19.90 -7.01 -8.88
C ILE A 35 -20.18 -8.11 -9.92
N GLN A 36 -19.45 -8.13 -11.02
CA GLN A 36 -19.62 -9.14 -12.08
C GLN A 36 -19.37 -10.56 -11.57
N ARG A 37 -18.36 -10.75 -10.70
CA ARG A 37 -18.07 -12.04 -10.06
C ARG A 37 -19.22 -12.48 -9.15
N LYS A 38 -19.76 -11.57 -8.33
CA LYS A 38 -20.93 -11.85 -7.48
C LYS A 38 -22.17 -12.21 -8.29
N LEU A 39 -22.38 -11.57 -9.44
CA LEU A 39 -23.50 -11.83 -10.33
C LEU A 39 -23.29 -13.05 -11.24
N ARG A 40 -22.17 -13.78 -11.12
CA ARG A 40 -21.78 -14.90 -12.00
C ARG A 40 -21.83 -14.54 -13.50
N ARG A 41 -21.54 -13.28 -13.81
CA ARG A 41 -21.54 -12.72 -15.19
C ARG A 41 -20.18 -12.79 -15.86
N LEU A 42 -19.14 -13.12 -15.11
CA LEU A 42 -17.81 -13.42 -15.64
C LEU A 42 -17.72 -14.91 -15.91
N ASP A 43 -17.22 -15.25 -17.10
CA ASP A 43 -16.75 -16.60 -17.38
C ASP A 43 -15.67 -16.97 -16.34
N PRO A 44 -15.80 -18.09 -15.61
CA PRO A 44 -14.79 -18.56 -14.67
C PRO A 44 -13.39 -18.70 -15.27
N ALA A 45 -13.27 -18.86 -16.58
CA ALA A 45 -11.99 -18.92 -17.29
C ALA A 45 -11.27 -17.56 -17.41
N ILE A 46 -11.97 -16.43 -17.21
CA ILE A 46 -11.37 -15.11 -17.31
C ILE A 46 -10.62 -14.79 -16.02
N VAL A 47 -9.29 -14.90 -16.09
CA VAL A 47 -8.39 -14.46 -15.02
C VAL A 47 -8.26 -12.93 -15.08
N PRO A 48 -8.67 -12.16 -14.05
CA PRO A 48 -8.66 -10.70 -14.10
C PRO A 48 -7.29 -10.10 -14.40
N THR A 49 -6.21 -10.69 -13.89
CA THR A 49 -4.83 -10.24 -14.11
C THR A 49 -4.35 -10.37 -15.56
N GLN A 50 -5.01 -11.21 -16.36
CA GLN A 50 -4.72 -11.41 -17.78
C GLN A 50 -5.53 -10.47 -18.68
N THR A 51 -6.47 -9.70 -18.12
CA THR A 51 -7.26 -8.74 -18.90
C THR A 51 -6.39 -7.56 -19.35
N GLU A 52 -6.66 -7.05 -20.54
CA GLU A 52 -5.95 -5.87 -21.07
C GLU A 52 -6.12 -4.65 -20.15
N GLU A 53 -7.31 -4.47 -19.55
CA GLU A 53 -7.57 -3.38 -18.63
C GLU A 53 -6.68 -3.46 -17.38
N PHE A 54 -6.54 -4.65 -16.78
CA PHE A 54 -5.65 -4.87 -15.63
C PHE A 54 -4.21 -4.53 -15.98
N GLN A 55 -3.68 -5.11 -17.06
CA GLN A 55 -2.29 -4.89 -17.50
C GLN A 55 -2.04 -3.43 -17.91
N SER A 56 -3.05 -2.74 -18.43
CA SER A 56 -2.97 -1.32 -18.73
C SER A 56 -2.90 -0.47 -17.46
N LEU A 57 -3.68 -0.80 -16.43
CA LEU A 57 -3.62 -0.13 -15.13
C LEU A 57 -2.27 -0.35 -14.44
N ASP A 58 -1.80 -1.59 -14.36
CA ASP A 58 -0.50 -1.97 -13.78
C ASP A 58 0.66 -1.18 -14.42
N ARG A 59 0.74 -1.20 -15.76
CA ARG A 59 1.73 -0.41 -16.52
C ARG A 59 1.58 1.09 -16.30
N THR A 60 0.34 1.59 -16.23
CA THR A 60 0.09 3.02 -16.02
C THR A 60 0.54 3.48 -14.64
N ILE A 61 0.35 2.66 -13.60
CA ILE A 61 0.81 2.97 -12.23
C ILE A 61 2.34 3.05 -12.21
N SER A 62 3.01 2.03 -12.75
CA SER A 62 4.48 1.98 -12.82
C SER A 62 5.05 3.14 -13.63
N ALA A 63 4.48 3.42 -14.81
CA ALA A 63 4.89 4.54 -15.65
C ALA A 63 4.62 5.90 -14.98
N PHE A 64 3.55 6.02 -14.19
CA PHE A 64 3.25 7.25 -13.46
C PHE A 64 4.37 7.59 -12.48
N VAL A 65 4.76 6.64 -11.62
CA VAL A 65 5.86 6.82 -10.66
C VAL A 65 7.16 7.21 -11.36
N GLN A 66 7.51 6.52 -12.45
CA GLN A 66 8.73 6.81 -13.23
C GLN A 66 8.70 8.18 -13.91
N SER A 67 7.51 8.63 -14.34
CA SER A 67 7.33 9.91 -15.02
C SER A 67 7.42 11.14 -14.10
N ILE A 68 7.38 10.96 -12.77
CA ILE A 68 7.42 12.09 -11.83
C ILE A 68 8.72 12.88 -12.02
N PRO A 69 8.67 14.21 -12.24
CA PRO A 69 9.88 15.01 -12.43
C PRO A 69 10.77 14.98 -11.19
N ARG A 70 12.08 15.08 -11.37
CA ARG A 70 13.08 14.97 -10.26
C ARG A 70 12.79 15.92 -9.10
N ALA A 71 12.31 17.13 -9.38
CA ALA A 71 11.96 18.13 -8.38
C ALA A 71 10.84 17.67 -7.41
N PHE A 72 10.03 16.69 -7.80
CA PHE A 72 8.87 16.20 -7.05
C PHE A 72 9.04 14.77 -6.52
N ARG A 73 10.25 14.18 -6.59
CA ARG A 73 10.48 12.81 -6.11
C ARG A 73 10.79 12.72 -4.61
N HIS A 74 11.09 13.85 -3.98
CA HIS A 74 11.54 13.90 -2.59
C HIS A 74 10.63 14.86 -1.79
N PRO A 75 9.54 14.35 -1.18
CA PRO A 75 8.58 15.16 -0.43
C PRO A 75 9.08 15.55 0.96
N VAL A 76 10.18 14.93 1.40
CA VAL A 76 10.84 15.19 2.68
C VAL A 76 12.28 15.59 2.37
N GLY A 77 12.59 16.87 2.57
CA GLY A 77 13.92 17.44 2.43
C GLY A 77 14.24 18.36 3.61
N ALA A 78 14.73 19.57 3.36
CA ALA A 78 14.89 20.60 4.40
C ALA A 78 13.54 20.98 5.05
N THR A 79 12.47 20.91 4.26
CA THR A 79 11.09 21.02 4.70
C THR A 79 10.30 19.81 4.20
N VAL A 80 9.15 19.55 4.84
CA VAL A 80 8.20 18.54 4.39
C VAL A 80 7.13 19.22 3.54
N ASP A 81 6.84 18.66 2.36
CA ASP A 81 5.66 18.99 1.57
C ASP A 81 4.57 17.93 1.85
N PRO A 82 3.56 18.24 2.67
CA PRO A 82 2.52 17.28 3.07
C PRO A 82 1.69 16.77 1.89
N LEU A 83 1.45 17.64 0.91
CA LEU A 83 0.61 17.34 -0.24
C LEU A 83 1.35 16.44 -1.22
N LEU A 84 2.63 16.74 -1.47
CA LEU A 84 3.48 15.87 -2.27
C LEU A 84 3.69 14.52 -1.59
N TYR A 85 3.86 14.49 -0.26
CA TYR A 85 4.01 13.27 0.50
C TYR A 85 2.85 12.29 0.25
N VAL A 86 1.60 12.75 0.39
CA VAL A 86 0.44 11.92 0.06
C VAL A 86 0.35 11.60 -1.44
N ALA A 87 0.70 12.54 -2.32
CA ALA A 87 0.69 12.31 -3.75
C ALA A 87 1.63 11.17 -4.18
N LEU A 88 2.76 10.99 -3.50
CA LEU A 88 3.70 9.90 -3.76
C LEU A 88 3.32 8.58 -3.08
N LEU A 89 2.51 8.60 -2.02
CA LEU A 89 1.95 7.38 -1.42
C LEU A 89 0.86 6.73 -2.29
N LEU A 90 0.02 7.55 -2.92
CA LEU A 90 -1.19 7.10 -3.62
C LEU A 90 -0.95 6.10 -4.79
N PRO A 91 0.12 6.21 -5.62
CA PRO A 91 0.40 5.23 -6.66
C PRO A 91 0.68 3.83 -6.10
N HIS A 92 1.39 3.75 -4.97
CA HIS A 92 1.65 2.48 -4.30
C HIS A 92 0.38 1.90 -3.66
N VAL A 93 -0.50 2.76 -3.14
CA VAL A 93 -1.85 2.33 -2.71
C VAL A 93 -2.67 1.82 -3.89
N ALA A 94 -2.59 2.46 -5.07
CA ALA A 94 -3.24 1.98 -6.29
C ALA A 94 -2.69 0.60 -6.68
N MET A 95 -1.37 0.39 -6.58
CA MET A 95 -0.74 -0.91 -6.85
C MET A 95 -1.22 -1.99 -5.88
N ILE A 96 -1.21 -1.69 -4.57
CA ILE A 96 -1.73 -2.60 -3.54
C ILE A 96 -3.18 -2.96 -3.85
N GLN A 97 -4.05 -1.97 -4.10
CA GLN A 97 -5.46 -2.23 -4.39
C GLN A 97 -5.66 -3.07 -5.65
N LEU A 98 -4.87 -2.84 -6.70
CA LEU A 98 -4.99 -3.59 -7.95
C LEU A 98 -4.66 -5.07 -7.76
N HIS A 99 -3.61 -5.38 -7.01
CA HIS A 99 -3.10 -6.75 -6.86
C HIS A 99 -3.69 -7.52 -5.67
N ASP A 100 -4.14 -6.85 -4.61
CA ASP A 100 -4.60 -7.48 -3.36
C ASP A 100 -5.63 -8.61 -3.55
N PRO A 101 -6.67 -8.46 -4.40
CA PRO A 101 -7.67 -9.51 -4.62
C PRO A 101 -7.16 -10.74 -5.39
N HIS A 102 -5.94 -10.68 -5.94
CA HIS A 102 -5.39 -11.66 -6.86
C HIS A 102 -4.10 -12.32 -6.34
N ALA A 103 -3.52 -11.77 -5.28
CA ALA A 103 -2.25 -12.23 -4.74
C ALA A 103 -2.36 -13.59 -4.03
N GLN A 104 -1.44 -14.48 -4.37
CA GLN A 104 -1.27 -15.81 -3.78
C GLN A 104 0.07 -15.80 -3.03
N LEU A 105 0.03 -15.43 -1.75
CA LEU A 105 1.25 -15.15 -0.97
C LEU A 105 2.01 -16.43 -0.59
N ASP A 106 1.34 -17.57 -0.61
CA ASP A 106 1.89 -18.90 -0.42
C ASP A 106 2.75 -19.37 -1.61
N ARG A 107 2.64 -18.70 -2.76
CA ARG A 107 3.40 -19.05 -3.97
C ARG A 107 4.58 -18.10 -4.15
N PRO A 108 5.83 -18.62 -4.22
CA PRO A 108 7.03 -17.78 -4.29
C PRO A 108 7.10 -16.93 -5.58
N ASP A 109 6.55 -17.43 -6.68
CA ASP A 109 6.61 -16.78 -8.00
C ASP A 109 5.32 -16.04 -8.38
N ASP A 110 4.45 -15.72 -7.42
CA ASP A 110 3.23 -14.96 -7.72
C ASP A 110 3.54 -13.47 -7.96
N TYR A 111 3.31 -13.04 -9.20
CA TYR A 111 3.53 -11.65 -9.62
C TYR A 111 2.76 -10.65 -8.76
N SER A 112 1.52 -10.98 -8.38
CA SER A 112 0.69 -10.05 -7.60
C SER A 112 1.23 -9.89 -6.17
N SER A 113 1.66 -10.98 -5.53
CA SER A 113 2.38 -10.95 -4.25
C SER A 113 3.65 -10.10 -4.34
N ALA A 114 4.46 -10.28 -5.38
CA ALA A 114 5.67 -9.46 -5.57
C ALA A 114 5.35 -7.95 -5.68
N GLN A 115 4.31 -7.59 -6.44
CA GLN A 115 3.86 -6.20 -6.56
C GLN A 115 3.33 -5.62 -5.25
N LEU A 116 2.59 -6.41 -4.46
CA LEU A 116 2.11 -6.01 -3.14
C LEU A 116 3.25 -5.66 -2.19
N LEU A 117 4.23 -6.56 -2.06
CA LEU A 117 5.35 -6.37 -1.14
C LEU A 117 6.22 -5.19 -1.58
N SER A 118 6.50 -5.08 -2.88
CA SER A 118 7.25 -3.94 -3.43
C SER A 118 6.53 -2.62 -3.14
N ALA A 119 5.23 -2.53 -3.40
CA ALA A 119 4.48 -1.30 -3.14
C ALA A 119 4.38 -0.95 -1.65
N ALA A 120 4.25 -1.94 -0.76
CA ALA A 120 4.26 -1.72 0.68
C ALA A 120 5.62 -1.18 1.16
N ARG A 121 6.73 -1.71 0.63
CA ARG A 121 8.10 -1.24 0.94
C ARG A 121 8.37 0.18 0.42
N GLU A 122 7.86 0.55 -0.74
CA GLU A 122 7.96 1.94 -1.23
C GLU A 122 7.18 2.94 -0.34
N ILE A 123 6.03 2.52 0.23
CA ILE A 123 5.34 3.31 1.26
C ILE A 123 6.20 3.40 2.52
N LEU A 124 6.84 2.30 2.93
CA LEU A 124 7.72 2.25 4.09
C LEU A 124 8.95 3.17 3.93
N GLU A 125 9.52 3.28 2.74
CA GLU A 125 10.59 4.24 2.43
C GLU A 125 10.18 5.69 2.70
N LEU A 126 8.95 6.07 2.36
CA LEU A 126 8.40 7.39 2.70
C LEU A 126 8.15 7.53 4.21
N VAL A 127 7.68 6.46 4.87
CA VAL A 127 7.51 6.40 6.33
C VAL A 127 8.85 6.60 7.06
N TYR A 128 9.94 5.99 6.60
CA TYR A 128 11.27 6.20 7.16
C TYR A 128 11.73 7.64 6.99
N LYS A 129 11.55 8.22 5.80
CA LYS A 129 11.91 9.62 5.53
C LYS A 129 11.21 10.59 6.46
N ILE A 130 9.89 10.47 6.62
CA ILE A 130 9.16 11.39 7.52
C ILE A 130 9.52 11.15 8.99
N SER A 131 9.75 9.89 9.38
CA SER A 131 10.13 9.53 10.76
C SER A 131 11.52 10.05 11.15
N ALA A 132 12.40 10.29 10.18
CA ALA A 132 13.71 10.91 10.38
C ALA A 132 13.64 12.43 10.59
N THR A 133 12.45 13.02 10.62
CA THR A 133 12.24 14.45 10.85
C THR A 133 11.53 14.72 12.18
N THR A 134 11.52 15.97 12.61
CA THR A 134 10.69 16.46 13.72
C THR A 134 9.28 16.89 13.28
N PHE A 135 8.89 16.59 12.04
CA PHE A 135 7.60 17.00 11.49
C PHE A 135 6.44 16.37 12.26
N ASP A 136 5.49 17.20 12.65
CA ASP A 136 4.28 16.75 13.33
C ASP A 136 3.29 16.17 12.32
N VAL A 137 3.13 14.85 12.36
CA VAL A 137 2.32 14.08 11.41
C VAL A 137 0.83 14.44 11.40
N ILE A 138 0.34 15.21 12.39
CA ILE A 138 -1.04 15.71 12.36
C ILE A 138 -1.30 16.68 11.21
N TYR A 139 -0.27 17.33 10.68
CA TYR A 139 -0.38 18.24 9.55
C TYR A 139 -0.40 17.53 8.18
N LEU A 140 -0.28 16.20 8.17
CA LEU A 140 -0.46 15.41 6.95
C LEU A 140 -1.95 15.20 6.65
N ASP A 141 -2.27 15.03 5.37
CA ASP A 141 -3.61 14.64 4.95
C ASP A 141 -4.03 13.30 5.61
N HIS A 142 -5.29 13.19 6.04
CA HIS A 142 -5.83 11.97 6.66
C HIS A 142 -5.67 10.71 5.80
N ALA A 143 -5.58 10.86 4.48
CA ALA A 143 -5.28 9.79 3.54
C ALA A 143 -3.91 9.15 3.81
N CYS A 144 -2.92 9.85 4.38
CA CYS A 144 -1.63 9.28 4.75
C CYS A 144 -1.79 8.11 5.71
N GLY A 145 -2.63 8.28 6.75
CA GLY A 145 -2.90 7.20 7.69
C GLY A 145 -3.58 5.99 7.03
N ILE A 146 -4.39 6.20 5.97
CA ILE A 146 -4.95 5.08 5.19
C ILE A 146 -3.84 4.37 4.42
N CYS A 147 -2.94 5.12 3.78
CA CYS A 147 -1.81 4.56 3.04
C CYS A 147 -0.91 3.71 3.94
N TRP A 148 -0.56 4.23 5.12
CA TRP A 148 0.26 3.50 6.11
C TRP A 148 -0.44 2.25 6.63
N PHE A 149 -1.74 2.35 6.95
CA PHE A 149 -2.53 1.19 7.36
C PHE A 149 -2.53 0.10 6.27
N MET A 150 -2.73 0.48 5.00
CA MET A 150 -2.72 -0.48 3.89
C MET A 150 -1.36 -1.17 3.74
N ALA A 151 -0.25 -0.43 3.78
CA ALA A 151 1.09 -1.03 3.74
C ALA A 151 1.33 -1.97 4.93
N GLY A 152 0.98 -1.55 6.15
CA GLY A 152 1.12 -2.37 7.35
C GLY A 152 0.29 -3.66 7.27
N ALA A 153 -0.96 -3.57 6.82
CA ALA A 153 -1.83 -4.73 6.64
C ALA A 153 -1.27 -5.69 5.58
N THR A 154 -0.71 -5.17 4.48
CA THR A 154 -0.01 -6.00 3.49
C THR A 154 1.19 -6.71 4.11
N ILE A 155 2.07 -6.03 4.85
CA ILE A 155 3.22 -6.64 5.52
C ILE A 155 2.78 -7.74 6.50
N ILE A 156 1.72 -7.52 7.29
CA ILE A 156 1.17 -8.52 8.22
C ILE A 156 0.73 -9.80 7.49
N ARG A 157 0.15 -9.68 6.29
CA ARG A 157 -0.21 -10.87 5.48
C ARG A 157 1.03 -11.67 5.07
N PHE A 158 2.14 -11.00 4.72
CA PHE A 158 3.41 -11.66 4.44
C PHE A 158 4.01 -12.31 5.70
N ILE A 159 3.94 -11.63 6.86
CA ILE A 159 4.34 -12.22 8.14
C ILE A 159 3.61 -13.54 8.39
N GLY A 160 2.30 -13.59 8.14
CA GLY A 160 1.52 -14.82 8.33
C GLY A 160 2.01 -16.00 7.52
N VAL A 161 2.27 -15.80 6.23
CA VAL A 161 2.83 -16.86 5.38
C VAL A 161 4.21 -17.31 5.87
N LYS A 162 5.03 -16.41 6.39
CA LYS A 162 6.36 -16.74 6.94
C LYS A 162 6.29 -17.47 8.28
N ILE A 163 5.32 -17.14 9.13
CA ILE A 163 5.03 -17.92 10.34
C ILE A 163 4.60 -19.33 9.96
N ASP A 164 3.68 -19.49 9.00
CA ASP A 164 3.22 -20.82 8.55
C ASP A 164 4.36 -21.65 7.96
N ALA A 165 5.30 -21.00 7.29
CA ALA A 165 6.52 -21.62 6.75
C ALA A 165 7.62 -21.90 7.79
N LYS A 166 7.43 -21.49 9.06
CA LYS A 166 8.42 -21.56 10.15
C LYS A 166 9.74 -20.83 9.82
N ASP A 167 9.63 -19.75 9.05
CA ASP A 167 10.75 -18.91 8.61
C ASP A 167 10.94 -17.75 9.61
N GLU A 168 11.51 -18.05 10.78
CA GLU A 168 11.64 -17.09 11.90
C GLU A 168 12.49 -15.87 11.53
N GLU A 169 13.47 -16.03 10.64
CA GLU A 169 14.32 -14.95 10.17
C GLU A 169 13.52 -13.91 9.37
N GLU A 170 12.75 -14.36 8.36
CA GLU A 170 11.90 -13.46 7.58
C GLU A 170 10.76 -12.86 8.41
N VAL A 171 10.23 -13.60 9.39
CA VAL A 171 9.25 -13.05 10.35
C VAL A 171 9.86 -11.87 11.13
N ALA A 172 11.10 -12.01 11.61
CA ALA A 172 11.78 -10.94 12.33
C ALA A 172 12.02 -9.72 11.43
N VAL A 173 12.49 -9.93 10.19
CA VAL A 173 12.72 -8.86 9.21
C VAL A 173 11.43 -8.09 8.92
N LEU A 174 10.34 -8.78 8.58
CA LEU A 174 9.07 -8.14 8.25
C LEU A 174 8.43 -7.45 9.48
N THR A 175 8.63 -7.98 10.68
CA THR A 175 8.18 -7.34 11.92
C THR A 175 8.93 -6.03 12.18
N GLN A 176 10.23 -6.00 11.87
CA GLN A 176 11.03 -4.78 11.92
C GLN A 176 10.58 -3.75 10.87
N GLU A 177 10.25 -4.19 9.65
CA GLU A 177 9.66 -3.34 8.61
C GLU A 177 8.29 -2.75 9.03
N LEU A 178 7.48 -3.50 9.79
CA LEU A 178 6.17 -3.07 10.27
C LEU A 178 6.23 -2.02 11.41
N ALA A 179 7.29 -2.03 12.21
CA ALA A 179 7.37 -1.21 13.43
C ALA A 179 7.23 0.31 13.19
N PRO A 180 7.93 0.94 12.21
CA PRO A 180 7.79 2.37 11.92
C PRO A 180 6.35 2.77 11.55
N ILE A 181 5.65 1.91 10.79
CA ILE A 181 4.24 2.12 10.43
C ILE A 181 3.36 2.15 11.68
N LYS A 182 3.54 1.18 12.59
CA LYS A 182 2.83 1.15 13.87
C LYS A 182 3.11 2.43 14.68
N THR A 183 4.37 2.86 14.77
CA THR A 183 4.74 4.09 15.48
C THR A 183 4.05 5.33 14.92
N LEU A 184 4.02 5.52 13.60
CA LEU A 184 3.35 6.68 13.01
C LEU A 184 1.83 6.66 13.21
N LEU A 185 1.20 5.49 13.09
CA LEU A 185 -0.23 5.34 13.34
C LEU A 185 -0.58 5.57 14.81
N SER A 186 0.27 5.13 15.76
CA SER A 186 0.12 5.44 17.18
C SER A 186 0.17 6.95 17.44
N LYS A 187 1.19 7.65 16.92
CA LYS A 187 1.31 9.12 17.04
C LYS A 187 0.09 9.85 16.48
N LEU A 188 -0.44 9.38 15.34
CA LEU A 188 -1.67 9.91 14.77
C LEU A 188 -2.90 9.59 15.63
N GLY A 189 -2.92 8.41 16.27
CA GLY A 189 -4.02 7.93 17.11
C GLY A 189 -4.12 8.60 18.47
N GLU A 190 -3.01 9.08 19.02
CA GLU A 190 -2.99 9.92 20.23
C GLU A 190 -3.83 11.20 20.06
N ARG A 191 -4.00 11.64 18.81
CA ARG A 191 -4.59 12.95 18.49
C ARG A 191 -5.83 12.87 17.61
N THR A 192 -6.14 11.69 17.03
CA THR A 192 -7.30 11.51 16.15
C THR A 192 -7.98 10.15 16.37
N PRO A 193 -9.33 10.10 16.48
CA PRO A 193 -10.06 8.84 16.58
C PRO A 193 -9.83 7.90 15.40
N MET A 194 -9.62 8.47 14.20
CA MET A 194 -9.33 7.70 12.99
C MET A 194 -7.96 7.05 13.03
N GLY A 195 -6.94 7.73 13.56
CA GLY A 195 -5.62 7.14 13.81
C GLY A 195 -5.70 6.01 14.81
N LEU A 196 -6.42 6.21 15.92
CA LEU A 196 -6.59 5.22 16.97
C LEU A 196 -7.25 3.94 16.42
N ARG A 197 -8.34 4.08 15.66
CA ARG A 197 -9.01 2.94 15.04
C ARG A 197 -8.09 2.15 14.12
N LYS A 198 -7.23 2.83 13.34
CA LYS A 198 -6.29 2.18 12.40
C LYS A 198 -5.21 1.40 13.13
N ILE A 199 -4.58 1.97 14.17
CA ILE A 199 -3.55 1.24 14.92
C ILE A 199 -4.14 0.06 15.70
N THR A 200 -5.33 0.22 16.30
CA THR A 200 -6.02 -0.87 16.99
C THR A 200 -6.30 -2.02 16.03
N LEU A 201 -6.90 -1.74 14.87
CA LEU A 201 -7.19 -2.77 13.87
C LEU A 201 -5.91 -3.42 13.33
N LEU A 202 -4.83 -2.64 13.15
CA LEU A 202 -3.56 -3.18 12.67
C LEU A 202 -2.93 -4.15 13.69
N ASN A 203 -3.03 -3.85 14.99
CA ASN A 203 -2.57 -4.75 16.05
C ASN A 203 -3.45 -6.00 16.14
N GLU A 204 -4.78 -5.86 16.07
CA GLU A 204 -5.71 -7.00 16.03
C GLU A 204 -5.39 -7.96 14.88
N LEU A 205 -5.07 -7.43 13.69
CA LEU A 205 -4.66 -8.23 12.53
C LEU A 205 -3.35 -8.99 12.79
N TYR A 206 -2.34 -8.32 13.38
CA TYR A 206 -1.07 -8.94 13.71
C TYR A 206 -1.24 -10.07 14.73
N ASP A 207 -2.00 -9.80 15.81
CA ASP A 207 -2.26 -10.78 16.87
C ASP A 207 -3.05 -11.97 16.35
N GLN A 208 -3.99 -11.75 15.42
CA GLN A 208 -4.72 -12.83 14.76
C GLN A 208 -3.78 -13.75 13.99
N VAL A 209 -2.93 -13.18 13.15
CA VAL A 209 -1.95 -13.94 12.36
C VAL A 209 -0.99 -14.73 13.25
N ALA A 210 -0.48 -14.12 14.33
CA ALA A 210 0.40 -14.80 15.28
C ALA A 210 -0.30 -15.97 16.01
N ARG A 211 -1.61 -15.86 16.29
CA ARG A 211 -2.38 -16.94 16.92
C ARG A 211 -2.64 -18.10 15.97
N ASP A 212 -3.02 -17.81 14.73
CA ASP A 212 -3.33 -18.84 13.72
C ASP A 212 -2.09 -19.70 13.42
N GLY A 213 -0.92 -19.09 13.32
CA GLY A 213 0.34 -19.82 13.14
C GLY A 213 0.72 -20.73 14.32
N ASN A 214 0.44 -20.32 15.57
CA ASN A 214 0.72 -21.16 16.74
C ASN A 214 -0.19 -22.38 16.86
N GLN A 215 -1.43 -22.30 16.39
CA GLN A 215 -2.38 -23.43 16.40
C GLN A 215 -1.97 -24.51 15.39
N ALA A 216 -1.51 -24.12 14.20
CA ALA A 216 -1.01 -25.05 13.18
C ALA A 216 0.21 -25.88 13.64
N VAL A 217 0.99 -25.39 14.60
CA VAL A 217 2.14 -26.11 15.18
C VAL A 217 1.71 -27.14 16.24
N SER A 218 0.54 -26.98 16.86
CA SER A 218 0.06 -27.88 17.93
C SER A 218 -0.65 -29.14 17.44
N GLU A 219 -1.04 -29.19 16.16
CA GLU A 219 -1.78 -30.30 15.55
C GLU A 219 -0.93 -31.21 14.64
N GLY A 220 0.38 -30.94 14.49
CA GLY A 220 1.32 -31.73 13.67
C GLY A 220 2.43 -32.36 14.49
#